data_AF-A0A2V1AR45-F1
#
_entry.id   AF-A0A2V1AR45-F1
#
_cell.length_a   1.000
_cell.length_b   1.000
_cell.length_c   1.000
_cell.angle_alpha   90.00
_cell.angle_beta   90.00
_cell.angle_gamma   90.00
#
_symmetry.space_group_name_H-M   'P 1'
#
loop_
_entity.id
_entity.type
_entity.pdbx_description
1 polymer ?
#
loop_
_entity_poly.entity_id
_entity_poly.type
_entity_poly.pdbx_seq_one_letter_code
_entity_poly.pdbx_strand_id
1 'polypeptide(L)'
;MAGRPRLVLEVADIVGSLGAERLVTPAMYLLTLQAIRTSKDRSLVRKALALYVEMHEQKVFSTARDRNMAAVLLLEVFGNCRDFAELLKLKMVYEKYMTRSGLERGLEARYIGAFVSVYLNSGQYTRGIDLFEEAVERLRESSAIGEVFALLPTKKVLSAMSSHQDVDLLAKWLEKVLDSDPSFFGYDVWTEFLGLGLQLNHYGLVKLIYSRLIMKGLENVSLDELMFTKMDEQNEVLSSLSERTLTEILRTLASNGDVNSTLALIEWHYLHKSFKGEKGLTKELCLDIIVSYCYHDEDVPSGKDASIENTLRVINNFTGKLSAEFDLSYRDLCEAMSYRFMRYNAVDANTEAAERRKTNYLENKLLEEDETGVKPQKVSNGNLHTSKKGNILMNAEILDFFVRDTLQHILSENYNKPTLTIFINCLLHHIMKYQNATGTVVALQAMHHINPHVVSEWLNQDSYDIILRTVSRSPAAKYLGYKLYQHITNSGLTITSAHYGDLISSAMKGEEDNELVQYYVSQASEHNSS
;
A
#
# COMPACT_ATOMS: atom_id res chain seq x y z
N MET A 1 30.59 16.16 32.52
CA MET A 1 31.40 15.28 31.65
C MET A 1 30.67 14.79 30.39
N ALA A 2 29.33 14.82 30.34
CA ALA A 2 28.58 14.54 29.12
C ALA A 2 29.07 15.43 27.95
N GLY A 3 29.37 14.80 26.81
CA GLY A 3 29.82 15.47 25.59
C GLY A 3 31.34 15.72 25.46
N ARG A 4 32.18 15.25 26.39
CA ARG A 4 33.65 15.40 26.32
C ARG A 4 34.36 14.03 26.34
N PRO A 5 34.38 13.28 25.22
CA PRO A 5 34.85 11.90 25.18
C PRO A 5 36.32 11.73 25.59
N ARG A 6 37.19 12.70 25.30
CA ARG A 6 38.60 12.68 25.74
C ARG A 6 38.76 12.71 27.26
N LEU A 7 38.00 13.56 27.95
CA LEU A 7 38.02 13.59 29.42
C LEU A 7 37.44 12.31 30.02
N VAL A 8 36.44 11.70 29.38
CA VAL A 8 35.88 10.42 29.82
C VAL A 8 36.90 9.29 29.66
N LEU A 9 37.69 9.29 28.57
CA LEU A 9 38.77 8.35 28.36
C LEU A 9 39.88 8.52 29.42
N GLU A 10 40.34 9.74 29.66
CA GLU A 10 41.35 10.06 30.68
C GLU A 10 40.91 9.59 32.08
N VAL A 11 39.66 9.88 32.45
CA VAL A 11 39.09 9.41 33.73
C VAL A 11 39.00 7.88 33.78
N ALA A 12 38.63 7.23 32.68
CA ALA A 12 38.59 5.77 32.61
C ALA A 12 39.99 5.13 32.71
N ASP A 13 41.02 5.79 32.18
CA ASP A 13 42.41 5.35 32.30
C ASP A 13 42.97 5.55 33.71
N ILE A 14 42.63 6.67 34.36
CA ILE A 14 42.94 6.92 35.78
C ILE A 14 42.26 5.89 36.68
N VAL A 15 40.97 5.61 36.45
CA VAL A 15 40.22 4.63 37.25
C VAL A 15 40.77 3.21 37.06
N GLY A 16 41.13 2.82 35.83
CA GLY A 16 41.75 1.50 35.61
C GLY A 16 43.17 1.37 36.18
N SER A 17 43.98 2.43 36.13
CA SER A 17 45.33 2.40 36.74
C SER A 17 45.27 2.36 38.27
N LEU A 18 44.39 3.15 38.90
CA LEU A 18 44.16 3.12 40.34
C LEU A 18 43.45 1.84 40.81
N GLY A 19 42.69 1.18 39.93
CA GLY A 19 42.03 -0.09 40.19
C GLY A 19 43.03 -1.20 40.49
N ALA A 20 44.09 -1.27 39.69
CA ALA A 20 45.23 -2.17 39.93
C ALA A 20 45.89 -1.96 41.30
N GLU A 21 45.82 -0.74 41.85
CA GLU A 21 46.36 -0.37 43.17
C GLU A 21 45.37 -0.54 44.33
N ARG A 22 44.14 -1.05 44.06
CA ARG A 22 43.03 -1.22 45.04
C ARG A 22 42.54 0.08 45.70
N LEU A 23 42.76 1.23 45.06
CA LEU A 23 42.34 2.54 45.59
C LEU A 23 40.96 3.00 45.11
N VAL A 24 40.26 2.17 44.33
CA VAL A 24 39.02 2.54 43.62
C VAL A 24 37.80 1.89 44.26
N THR A 25 36.74 2.69 44.43
CA THR A 25 35.44 2.22 44.96
C THR A 25 34.51 1.75 43.82
N PRO A 26 33.56 0.83 44.09
CA PRO A 26 32.57 0.42 43.09
C PRO A 26 31.75 1.59 42.51
N ALA A 27 31.51 2.65 43.30
CA ALA A 27 30.84 3.85 42.83
C ALA A 27 31.64 4.58 41.73
N MET A 28 32.97 4.61 41.83
CA MET A 28 33.83 5.24 40.82
C MET A 28 33.76 4.49 39.48
N TYR A 29 33.76 3.16 39.51
CA TYR A 29 33.57 2.35 38.31
C TYR A 29 32.19 2.55 37.68
N LEU A 30 31.12 2.53 38.47
CA LEU A 30 29.75 2.75 37.98
C LEU A 30 29.58 4.13 37.37
N LEU A 31 30.11 5.18 38.00
CA LEU A 31 30.09 6.54 37.47
C LEU A 31 30.87 6.65 36.16
N THR A 32 31.99 5.93 36.05
CA THR A 32 32.80 5.90 34.82
C THR A 32 32.05 5.19 33.69
N LEU A 33 31.44 4.03 33.96
CA LEU A 33 30.60 3.32 32.98
C LEU A 33 29.40 4.18 32.55
N GLN A 34 28.78 4.91 33.48
CA GLN A 34 27.70 5.85 33.17
C GLN A 34 28.19 7.05 32.35
N ALA A 35 29.40 7.56 32.61
CA ALA A 35 30.03 8.60 31.81
C ALA A 35 30.33 8.11 30.38
N ILE A 36 30.83 6.88 30.23
CA ILE A 36 31.04 6.25 28.92
C ILE A 36 29.70 6.10 28.20
N ARG A 37 28.66 5.57 28.85
CA ARG A 37 27.31 5.44 28.27
C ARG A 37 26.79 6.78 27.75
N THR A 38 26.87 7.83 28.56
CA THR A 38 26.35 9.16 28.21
C THR A 38 27.16 9.85 27.11
N SER A 39 28.44 9.51 26.95
CA SER A 39 29.26 10.05 25.85
C SER A 39 28.82 9.57 24.47
N LYS A 40 28.15 8.40 24.38
CA LYS A 40 27.80 7.70 23.13
C LYS A 40 28.98 7.48 22.16
N ASP A 41 30.22 7.60 22.65
CA ASP A 41 31.42 7.40 21.84
C ASP A 41 31.70 5.90 21.66
N ARG A 42 31.85 5.49 20.40
CA ARG A 42 32.06 4.09 20.01
C ARG A 42 33.45 3.57 20.35
N SER A 43 34.45 4.45 20.42
CA SER A 43 35.83 4.08 20.76
C SER A 43 35.97 3.58 22.20
N LEU A 44 35.04 3.96 23.08
CA LEU A 44 35.07 3.65 24.51
C LEU A 44 34.44 2.29 24.86
N VAL A 45 33.85 1.57 23.90
CA VAL A 45 33.21 0.26 24.14
C VAL A 45 34.22 -0.76 24.69
N ARG A 46 35.42 -0.82 24.10
CA ARG A 46 36.50 -1.71 24.58
C ARG A 46 36.92 -1.37 26.01
N LYS A 47 36.97 -0.08 26.34
CA LYS A 47 37.34 0.39 27.68
C LYS A 47 36.25 0.06 28.70
N ALA A 48 34.98 0.23 28.36
CA ALA A 48 33.86 -0.18 29.21
C ALA A 48 33.88 -1.68 29.52
N LEU A 49 34.17 -2.51 28.52
CA LEU A 49 34.31 -3.96 28.70
C LEU A 49 35.48 -4.30 29.64
N ALA A 50 36.63 -3.67 29.44
CA ALA A 50 37.81 -3.88 30.28
C ALA A 50 37.54 -3.49 31.75
N LEU A 51 36.92 -2.33 31.99
CA LEU A 51 36.53 -1.89 33.32
C LEU A 51 35.55 -2.86 33.99
N TYR A 52 34.57 -3.39 33.25
CA TYR A 52 33.62 -4.37 33.79
C TYR A 52 34.30 -5.69 34.20
N VAL A 53 35.23 -6.19 33.37
CA VAL A 53 36.01 -7.39 33.69
C VAL A 53 36.89 -7.16 34.92
N GLU A 54 37.56 -6.01 34.99
CA GLU A 54 38.40 -5.61 36.11
C GLU A 54 37.62 -5.61 37.43
N MET A 55 36.42 -5.02 37.44
CA MET A 55 35.53 -5.02 38.62
C MET A 55 35.22 -6.43 39.14
N HIS A 56 35.03 -7.41 38.22
CA HIS A 56 34.76 -8.81 38.58
C HIS A 56 35.99 -9.54 39.08
N GLU A 57 37.14 -9.36 38.43
CA GLU A 57 38.39 -10.03 38.80
C GLU A 57 38.91 -9.53 40.14
N GLN A 58 38.78 -8.24 40.42
CA GLN A 58 39.16 -7.63 41.69
C GLN A 58 38.10 -7.80 42.80
N LYS A 59 36.95 -8.42 42.52
CA LYS A 59 35.81 -8.60 43.44
C LYS A 59 35.36 -7.29 44.12
N VAL A 60 35.35 -6.20 43.35
CA VAL A 60 35.06 -4.83 43.86
C VAL A 60 33.57 -4.62 44.14
N PHE A 61 32.68 -5.52 43.70
CA PHE A 61 31.25 -5.39 43.92
C PHE A 61 30.86 -5.50 45.40
N SER A 62 30.28 -4.42 45.94
CA SER A 62 29.74 -4.40 47.30
C SER A 62 28.39 -5.10 47.41
N THR A 63 27.55 -5.04 46.37
CA THR A 63 26.20 -5.62 46.38
C THR A 63 25.82 -6.28 45.04
N ALA A 64 24.78 -7.13 45.06
CA ALA A 64 24.19 -7.68 43.82
C ALA A 64 23.60 -6.57 42.93
N ARG A 65 23.05 -5.51 43.53
CA ARG A 65 22.50 -4.34 42.82
C ARG A 65 23.58 -3.63 42.00
N ASP A 66 24.77 -3.44 42.55
CA ASP A 66 25.89 -2.80 41.85
C ASP A 66 26.36 -3.63 40.65
N ARG A 67 26.37 -4.97 40.81
CA ARG A 67 26.68 -5.90 39.73
C ARG A 67 25.66 -5.81 38.59
N ASN A 68 24.37 -5.78 38.93
CA ASN A 68 23.28 -5.67 37.94
C ASN A 68 23.37 -4.32 37.21
N MET A 69 23.58 -3.24 37.95
CA MET A 69 23.74 -1.89 37.37
C MET A 69 24.94 -1.83 36.42
N ALA A 70 26.10 -2.37 36.83
CA ALA A 70 27.28 -2.41 35.97
C ALA A 70 27.03 -3.22 34.69
N ALA A 71 26.32 -4.35 34.79
CA ALA A 71 25.98 -5.18 33.65
C ALA A 71 25.02 -4.46 32.69
N VAL A 72 23.99 -3.81 33.21
CA VAL A 72 23.06 -2.99 32.44
C VAL A 72 23.79 -1.85 31.71
N LEU A 73 24.65 -1.11 32.42
CA LEU A 73 25.42 -0.01 31.82
C LEU A 73 26.35 -0.51 30.70
N LEU A 74 27.01 -1.66 30.89
CA LEU A 74 27.84 -2.26 29.85
C LEU A 74 27.02 -2.62 28.60
N LEU A 75 25.88 -3.29 28.77
CA LEU A 75 25.00 -3.69 27.66
C LEU A 75 24.46 -2.46 26.90
N GLU A 76 24.10 -1.39 27.60
CA GLU A 76 23.68 -0.12 27.00
C GLU A 76 24.82 0.57 26.23
N VAL A 77 26.07 0.47 26.70
CA VAL A 77 27.25 0.95 25.96
C VAL A 77 27.42 0.18 24.65
N PHE A 78 27.25 -1.15 24.69
CA PHE A 78 27.30 -1.99 23.50
C PHE A 78 26.21 -1.68 22.48
N GLY A 79 25.06 -1.12 22.89
CA GLY A 79 24.01 -0.64 21.98
C GLY A 79 24.49 0.39 20.93
N ASN A 80 25.61 1.08 21.20
CA ASN A 80 26.24 2.03 20.29
C ASN A 80 27.42 1.46 19.49
N CYS A 81 27.82 0.21 19.75
CA CYS A 81 28.96 -0.43 19.09
C CYS A 81 28.64 -0.74 17.61
N ARG A 82 29.62 -0.54 16.72
CA ARG A 82 29.56 -0.88 15.30
C ARG A 82 30.39 -2.11 14.93
N ASP A 83 31.32 -2.50 15.80
CA ASP A 83 32.24 -3.60 15.56
C ASP A 83 31.62 -4.91 16.08
N PHE A 84 31.20 -5.77 15.15
CA PHE A 84 30.59 -7.05 15.50
C PHE A 84 31.60 -8.01 16.15
N ALA A 85 32.92 -7.82 15.97
CA ALA A 85 33.93 -8.67 16.61
C ALA A 85 33.92 -8.51 18.14
N GLU A 86 33.52 -7.33 18.65
CA GLU A 86 33.38 -7.09 20.08
C GLU A 86 32.22 -7.89 20.70
N LEU A 87 31.24 -8.35 19.89
CA LEU A 87 30.16 -9.23 20.39
C LEU A 87 30.69 -10.57 20.89
N LEU A 88 31.77 -11.10 20.32
CA LEU A 88 32.38 -12.34 20.80
C LEU A 88 32.89 -12.17 22.23
N LYS A 89 33.55 -11.04 22.51
CA LYS A 89 34.05 -10.73 23.85
C LYS A 89 32.89 -10.46 24.81
N LEU A 90 31.83 -9.79 24.35
CA LEU A 90 30.62 -9.61 25.15
C LEU A 90 29.98 -10.96 25.51
N LYS A 91 29.88 -11.90 24.57
CA LYS A 91 29.37 -13.25 24.81
C LYS A 91 30.17 -13.98 25.89
N MET A 92 31.51 -13.95 25.79
CA MET A 92 32.38 -14.56 26.79
C MET A 92 32.18 -13.94 28.18
N VAL A 93 32.05 -12.62 28.27
CA VAL A 93 31.81 -11.91 29.54
C VAL A 93 30.42 -12.24 30.10
N TYR A 94 29.40 -12.32 29.24
CA TYR A 94 28.04 -12.69 29.63
C TYR A 94 27.99 -14.10 30.22
N GLU A 95 28.53 -15.09 29.51
CA GLU A 95 28.57 -16.49 29.95
C GLU A 95 29.43 -16.71 31.21
N LYS A 96 30.49 -15.92 31.40
CA LYS A 96 31.39 -16.06 32.55
C LYS A 96 30.85 -15.39 33.81
N TYR A 97 30.25 -14.19 33.70
CA TYR A 97 29.95 -13.33 34.84
C TYR A 97 28.46 -13.01 35.02
N MET A 98 27.66 -13.04 33.96
CA MET A 98 26.26 -12.60 33.98
C MET A 98 25.25 -13.75 34.06
N THR A 99 25.59 -14.96 33.61
CA THR A 99 24.69 -16.13 33.72
C THR A 99 24.75 -16.82 35.10
N ARG A 100 25.85 -16.64 35.84
CA ARG A 100 26.13 -17.35 37.11
C ARG A 100 25.53 -16.69 38.36
N SER A 101 25.08 -15.45 38.23
CA SER A 101 24.31 -14.81 39.29
C SER A 101 22.84 -14.99 38.92
N GLY A 102 21.93 -15.29 39.85
CA GLY A 102 20.49 -15.39 39.60
C GLY A 102 19.86 -14.06 39.17
N LEU A 103 20.32 -13.56 38.03
CA LEU A 103 20.12 -12.23 37.49
C LEU A 103 18.76 -12.15 36.82
N GLU A 104 18.14 -10.99 37.00
CA GLU A 104 16.80 -10.66 36.52
C GLU A 104 16.66 -10.95 35.01
N ARG A 105 15.52 -11.52 34.60
CA ARG A 105 15.18 -11.80 33.18
C ARG A 105 15.38 -10.60 32.25
N GLY A 106 15.24 -9.38 32.78
CA GLY A 106 15.53 -8.14 32.04
C GLY A 106 16.97 -8.02 31.54
N LEU A 107 17.94 -8.70 32.17
CA LEU A 107 19.33 -8.69 31.73
C LEU A 107 19.54 -9.51 30.46
N GLU A 108 18.87 -10.65 30.34
CA GLU A 108 18.91 -11.48 29.12
C GLU A 108 18.32 -10.73 27.93
N ALA A 109 17.16 -10.09 28.11
CA ALA A 109 16.56 -9.25 27.08
C ALA A 109 17.49 -8.11 26.65
N ARG A 110 18.13 -7.42 27.60
CA ARG A 110 19.12 -6.36 27.31
C ARG A 110 20.37 -6.90 26.62
N TYR A 111 20.80 -8.12 26.93
CA TYR A 111 21.93 -8.77 26.27
C TYR A 111 21.63 -9.05 24.80
N ILE A 112 20.48 -9.67 24.51
CA ILE A 112 20.05 -9.87 23.12
C ILE A 112 19.87 -8.52 22.42
N GLY A 113 19.28 -7.54 23.11
CA GLY A 113 19.10 -6.18 22.60
C GLY A 113 20.41 -5.49 22.22
N ALA A 114 21.49 -5.75 22.94
CA ALA A 114 22.83 -5.29 22.57
C ALA A 114 23.30 -5.94 21.26
N PHE A 115 23.10 -7.26 21.08
CA PHE A 115 23.44 -7.95 19.84
C PHE A 115 22.66 -7.41 18.64
N VAL A 116 21.33 -7.30 18.76
CA VAL A 116 20.47 -6.70 17.72
C VAL A 116 20.98 -5.30 17.37
N SER A 117 21.25 -4.47 18.39
CA SER A 117 21.74 -3.12 18.18
C SER A 117 23.07 -3.04 17.44
N VAL A 118 24.00 -3.97 17.71
CA VAL A 118 25.30 -4.03 17.03
C VAL A 118 25.18 -4.54 15.61
N TYR A 119 24.36 -5.57 15.36
CA TYR A 119 24.10 -6.06 14.00
C TYR A 119 23.55 -4.93 13.12
N LEU A 120 22.54 -4.20 13.59
CA LEU A 120 21.97 -3.05 12.89
C LEU A 120 23.02 -1.93 12.68
N ASN A 121 23.82 -1.61 13.70
CA ASN A 121 24.88 -0.61 13.60
C ASN A 121 25.99 -0.98 12.61
N SER A 122 26.25 -2.27 12.41
CA SER A 122 27.27 -2.80 11.51
C SER A 122 26.80 -2.99 10.07
N GLY A 123 25.52 -2.68 9.78
CA GLY A 123 24.92 -2.87 8.46
C GLY A 123 24.43 -4.29 8.17
N GLN A 124 24.46 -5.19 9.17
CA GLN A 124 23.90 -6.55 9.05
C GLN A 124 22.40 -6.53 9.35
N TYR A 125 21.63 -5.88 8.47
CA TYR A 125 20.20 -5.65 8.64
C TYR A 125 19.41 -6.95 8.86
N THR A 126 19.47 -7.89 7.90
CA THR A 126 18.70 -9.14 7.94
C THR A 126 18.91 -9.93 9.23
N ARG A 127 20.17 -10.19 9.60
CA ARG A 127 20.53 -10.87 10.86
C ARG A 127 20.04 -10.13 12.10
N GLY A 128 20.06 -8.80 12.08
CA GLY A 128 19.55 -7.98 13.18
C GLY A 128 18.04 -8.14 13.35
N ILE A 129 17.30 -8.21 12.24
CA ILE A 129 15.85 -8.44 12.24
C ILE A 129 15.53 -9.88 12.68
N ASP A 130 16.17 -10.89 12.10
CA ASP A 130 15.96 -12.30 12.45
C ASP A 130 16.14 -12.52 13.96
N LEU A 131 17.23 -11.99 14.52
CA LEU A 131 17.51 -12.09 15.94
C LEU A 131 16.49 -11.33 16.80
N PHE A 132 15.96 -10.21 16.31
CA PHE A 132 14.89 -9.48 17.00
C PHE A 132 13.59 -10.28 17.02
N GLU A 133 13.17 -10.86 15.88
CA GLU A 133 11.96 -11.68 15.81
C GLU A 133 12.07 -12.92 16.71
N GLU A 134 13.21 -13.63 16.67
CA GLU A 134 13.49 -14.77 17.55
C GLU A 134 13.48 -14.35 19.03
N ALA A 135 14.07 -13.20 19.36
CA ALA A 135 14.09 -12.68 20.73
C ALA A 135 12.70 -12.39 21.26
N VAL A 136 11.83 -11.80 20.44
CA VAL A 136 10.46 -11.49 20.85
C VAL A 136 9.69 -12.76 21.16
N GLU A 137 9.72 -13.76 20.27
CA GLU A 137 9.00 -15.02 20.51
C GLU A 137 9.54 -15.76 21.74
N ARG A 138 10.88 -15.83 21.89
CA ARG A 138 11.53 -16.48 23.02
C ARG A 138 11.21 -15.82 24.37
N LEU A 139 11.19 -14.49 24.41
CA LEU A 139 10.92 -13.74 25.66
C LEU A 139 9.42 -13.67 25.99
N ARG A 140 8.55 -13.74 24.97
CA ARG A 140 7.09 -13.71 25.12
C ARG A 140 6.54 -14.87 25.97
N GLU A 141 7.18 -16.04 25.94
CA GLU A 141 6.79 -17.17 26.80
C GLU A 141 6.87 -16.85 28.31
N SER A 142 7.60 -15.80 28.68
CA SER A 142 8.01 -15.52 30.06
C SER A 142 7.60 -14.15 30.60
N SER A 143 7.15 -13.23 29.74
CA SER A 143 6.82 -11.83 30.05
C SER A 143 5.70 -11.29 29.14
N ALA A 144 4.99 -10.27 29.61
CA ALA A 144 4.03 -9.55 28.77
C ALA A 144 4.74 -8.89 27.58
N ILE A 145 4.11 -8.92 26.40
CA ILE A 145 4.76 -8.50 25.15
C ILE A 145 5.17 -7.02 25.15
N GLY A 146 4.42 -6.15 25.83
CA GLY A 146 4.80 -4.73 26.02
C GLY A 146 6.10 -4.55 26.81
N GLU A 147 6.34 -5.36 27.84
CA GLU A 147 7.59 -5.33 28.60
C GLU A 147 8.77 -5.82 27.75
N VAL A 148 8.54 -6.81 26.91
CA VAL A 148 9.55 -7.31 25.95
C VAL A 148 9.96 -6.20 24.98
N PHE A 149 8.98 -5.48 24.40
CA PHE A 149 9.26 -4.35 23.51
C PHE A 149 9.98 -3.18 24.19
N ALA A 150 9.72 -2.95 25.49
CA ALA A 150 10.40 -1.92 26.26
C ALA A 150 11.86 -2.29 26.59
N LEU A 151 12.18 -3.58 26.71
CA LEU A 151 13.52 -4.08 27.01
C LEU A 151 14.40 -4.24 25.76
N LEU A 152 13.80 -4.59 24.62
CA LEU A 152 14.48 -4.72 23.34
C LEU A 152 14.67 -3.35 22.65
N PRO A 153 15.62 -3.22 21.71
CA PRO A 153 15.85 -1.98 20.97
C PRO A 153 14.79 -1.73 19.88
N THR A 154 13.51 -1.93 20.21
CA THR A 154 12.37 -1.95 19.28
C THR A 154 12.29 -0.67 18.42
N LYS A 155 12.46 0.51 19.03
CA LYS A 155 12.47 1.79 18.29
C LYS A 155 13.54 1.81 17.19
N LYS A 156 14.74 1.34 17.54
CA LYS A 156 15.88 1.29 16.62
C LYS A 156 15.64 0.28 15.50
N VAL A 157 15.02 -0.85 15.81
CA VAL A 157 14.64 -1.87 14.82
C VAL A 157 13.65 -1.30 13.83
N LEU A 158 12.57 -0.63 14.28
CA LEU A 158 11.59 -0.02 13.38
C LEU A 158 12.20 1.11 12.54
N SER A 159 13.04 1.97 13.13
CA SER A 159 13.78 2.99 12.35
C SER A 159 14.73 2.35 11.33
N ALA A 160 15.31 1.19 11.63
CA ALA A 160 16.14 0.46 10.67
C ALA A 160 15.30 -0.14 9.53
N MET A 161 14.11 -0.66 9.81
CA MET A 161 13.15 -1.10 8.79
C MET A 161 12.73 0.06 7.88
N SER A 162 12.42 1.22 8.47
CA SER A 162 12.13 2.46 7.74
C SER A 162 13.29 2.87 6.82
N SER A 163 14.52 2.89 7.35
CA SER A 163 15.72 3.27 6.59
C SER A 163 16.03 2.31 5.43
N HIS A 164 15.66 1.03 5.54
CA HIS A 164 15.85 0.02 4.48
C HIS A 164 14.62 -0.11 3.57
N GLN A 165 13.57 0.69 3.80
CA GLN A 165 12.30 0.63 3.05
C GLN A 165 11.60 -0.74 3.13
N ASP A 166 11.80 -1.49 4.22
CA ASP A 166 11.11 -2.76 4.47
C ASP A 166 9.75 -2.50 5.12
N VAL A 167 8.80 -2.05 4.29
CA VAL A 167 7.52 -1.50 4.76
C VAL A 167 6.59 -2.59 5.28
N ASP A 168 6.63 -3.79 4.71
CA ASP A 168 5.81 -4.92 5.13
C ASP A 168 6.15 -5.35 6.57
N LEU A 169 7.44 -5.54 6.86
CA LEU A 169 7.90 -5.86 8.22
C LEU A 169 7.66 -4.70 9.18
N LEU A 170 7.88 -3.46 8.73
CA LEU A 170 7.59 -2.27 9.53
C LEU A 170 6.12 -2.23 9.94
N ALA A 171 5.18 -2.41 9.00
CA ALA A 171 3.75 -2.39 9.30
C ALA A 171 3.36 -3.52 10.27
N LYS A 172 3.81 -4.75 10.01
CA LYS A 172 3.59 -5.93 10.86
C LYS A 172 4.03 -5.69 12.31
N TRP A 173 5.25 -5.18 12.50
CA TRP A 173 5.80 -5.00 13.85
C TRP A 173 5.29 -3.73 14.52
N LEU A 174 5.03 -2.68 13.77
CA LEU A 174 4.41 -1.47 14.28
C LEU A 174 3.02 -1.78 14.86
N GLU A 175 2.20 -2.56 14.16
CA GLU A 175 0.88 -2.98 14.64
C GLU A 175 0.98 -3.72 15.99
N LYS A 176 1.84 -4.73 16.08
CA LYS A 176 2.08 -5.48 17.33
C LYS A 176 2.53 -4.60 18.49
N VAL A 177 3.40 -3.63 18.22
CA VAL A 177 3.88 -2.68 19.25
C VAL A 177 2.73 -1.79 19.73
N LEU A 178 1.90 -1.28 18.82
CA LEU A 178 0.78 -0.40 19.14
C LEU A 178 -0.35 -1.09 19.89
N ASP A 179 -0.60 -2.37 19.60
CA ASP A 179 -1.54 -3.19 20.37
C ASP A 179 -1.09 -3.38 21.82
N SER A 180 0.22 -3.29 22.06
CA SER A 180 0.81 -3.45 23.39
C SER A 180 0.90 -2.11 24.14
N ASP A 181 1.38 -1.06 23.46
CA ASP A 181 1.55 0.28 24.00
C ASP A 181 1.29 1.36 22.93
N PRO A 182 0.10 2.00 22.95
CA PRO A 182 -0.24 3.04 21.98
C PRO A 182 0.57 4.33 22.07
N SER A 183 1.29 4.59 23.17
CA SER A 183 2.09 5.81 23.37
C SER A 183 3.60 5.57 23.22
N PHE A 184 3.97 4.40 22.68
CA PHE A 184 5.37 3.98 22.57
C PHE A 184 6.22 4.95 21.72
N PHE A 185 5.63 5.60 20.71
CA PHE A 185 6.32 6.50 19.77
C PHE A 185 5.90 7.97 19.93
N GLY A 186 6.86 8.87 19.69
CA GLY A 186 6.59 10.31 19.55
C GLY A 186 6.12 10.66 18.14
N TYR A 187 5.56 11.86 17.98
CA TYR A 187 5.00 12.35 16.71
C TYR A 187 6.03 12.40 15.56
N ASP A 188 7.30 12.63 15.88
CA ASP A 188 8.41 12.65 14.93
C ASP A 188 8.55 11.34 14.15
N VAL A 189 8.50 10.21 14.86
CA VAL A 189 8.62 8.87 14.26
C VAL A 189 7.39 8.54 13.40
N TRP A 190 6.20 8.98 13.83
CA TRP A 190 4.97 8.78 13.07
C TRP A 190 4.99 9.51 11.73
N THR A 191 5.46 10.75 11.71
CA THR A 191 5.58 11.52 10.47
C THR A 191 6.59 10.88 9.52
N GLU A 192 7.70 10.33 10.03
CA GLU A 192 8.67 9.58 9.23
C GLU A 192 8.02 8.35 8.56
N PHE A 193 7.31 7.52 9.35
CA PHE A 193 6.66 6.31 8.82
C PHE A 193 5.51 6.63 7.87
N LEU A 194 4.75 7.69 8.13
CA LEU A 194 3.70 8.16 7.22
C LEU A 194 4.30 8.62 5.89
N GLY A 195 5.37 9.41 5.94
CA GLY A 195 6.09 9.86 4.74
C GLY A 195 6.59 8.68 3.90
N LEU A 196 7.16 7.66 4.53
CA LEU A 196 7.59 6.44 3.86
C LEU A 196 6.41 5.67 3.24
N GLY A 197 5.32 5.52 3.99
CA GLY A 197 4.10 4.83 3.53
C GLY A 197 3.46 5.51 2.32
N LEU A 198 3.38 6.84 2.33
CA LEU A 198 2.85 7.63 1.20
C LEU A 198 3.79 7.59 -0.01
N GLN A 199 5.11 7.71 0.20
CA GLN A 199 6.10 7.65 -0.88
C GLN A 199 6.05 6.32 -1.65
N LEU A 200 5.85 5.21 -0.94
CA LEU A 200 5.80 3.87 -1.53
C LEU A 200 4.36 3.41 -1.84
N ASN A 201 3.36 4.28 -1.64
CA ASN A 201 1.94 3.98 -1.77
C ASN A 201 1.52 2.68 -1.05
N HIS A 202 2.07 2.44 0.14
CA HIS A 202 1.87 1.21 0.88
C HIS A 202 0.64 1.30 1.79
N TYR A 203 -0.45 0.67 1.36
CA TYR A 203 -1.75 0.70 2.05
C TYR A 203 -1.69 0.28 3.52
N GLY A 204 -1.08 -0.87 3.85
CA GLY A 204 -1.12 -1.41 5.22
C GLY A 204 -0.58 -0.44 6.27
N LEU A 205 0.61 0.13 6.01
CA LEU A 205 1.22 1.15 6.86
C LEU A 205 0.40 2.44 6.94
N VAL A 206 -0.05 2.99 5.80
CA VAL A 206 -0.86 4.22 5.78
C VAL A 206 -2.17 4.02 6.55
N LYS A 207 -2.83 2.88 6.34
CA LYS A 207 -4.07 2.50 7.02
C LYS A 207 -3.88 2.35 8.52
N LEU A 208 -2.78 1.73 8.95
CA LEU A 208 -2.44 1.56 10.37
C LEU A 208 -2.23 2.90 11.07
N ILE A 209 -1.47 3.82 10.44
CA ILE A 209 -1.24 5.16 10.97
C ILE A 209 -2.56 5.95 10.97
N TYR A 210 -3.34 5.85 9.90
CA TYR A 210 -4.63 6.50 9.78
C TYR A 210 -5.59 6.10 10.90
N SER A 211 -5.78 4.80 11.15
CA SER A 211 -6.71 4.31 12.17
C SER A 211 -6.21 4.58 13.59
N ARG A 212 -4.92 4.31 13.88
CA ARG A 212 -4.39 4.34 15.25
C ARG A 212 -3.94 5.71 15.72
N LEU A 213 -3.65 6.65 14.82
CA LEU A 213 -3.17 7.99 15.16
C LEU A 213 -4.11 9.08 14.67
N ILE A 214 -4.43 9.10 13.37
CA ILE A 214 -5.17 10.22 12.76
C ILE A 214 -6.64 10.21 13.17
N MET A 215 -7.30 9.04 13.16
CA MET A 215 -8.71 8.90 13.50
C MET A 215 -8.96 8.52 14.96
N LYS A 216 -7.91 8.41 15.77
CA LYS A 216 -8.01 8.03 17.18
C LYS A 216 -8.89 9.02 17.94
N GLY A 217 -9.97 8.52 18.54
CA GLY A 217 -10.91 9.33 19.33
C GLY A 217 -12.06 9.96 18.54
N LEU A 218 -12.06 9.84 17.20
CA LEU A 218 -13.14 10.34 16.34
C LEU A 218 -14.20 9.26 16.01
N GLU A 219 -13.93 7.99 16.33
CA GLU A 219 -14.79 6.85 15.97
C GLU A 219 -16.18 6.85 16.64
N ASN A 220 -16.36 7.59 17.74
CA ASN A 220 -17.61 7.61 18.52
C ASN A 220 -18.34 8.97 18.52
N VAL A 221 -17.84 9.95 17.78
CA VAL A 221 -18.40 11.31 17.78
C VAL A 221 -19.37 11.43 16.62
N SER A 222 -20.59 11.88 16.91
CA SER A 222 -21.65 12.01 15.91
C SER A 222 -21.43 13.21 14.99
N LEU A 223 -21.91 13.11 13.74
CA LEU A 223 -21.84 14.18 12.74
C LEU A 223 -22.52 15.49 13.22
N ASP A 224 -23.54 15.36 14.07
CA ASP A 224 -24.24 16.49 14.67
C ASP A 224 -23.41 17.19 15.75
N GLU A 225 -22.62 16.45 16.56
CA GLU A 225 -21.68 17.04 17.52
C GLU A 225 -20.52 17.77 16.83
N LEU A 226 -20.12 17.28 15.64
CA LEU A 226 -19.07 17.87 14.80
C LEU A 226 -19.42 19.28 14.31
N MET A 227 -20.69 19.52 14.00
CA MET A 227 -21.19 20.80 13.48
C MET A 227 -21.03 21.94 14.49
N PHE A 228 -20.99 21.61 15.78
CA PHE A 228 -20.97 22.59 16.88
C PHE A 228 -19.65 22.63 17.65
N THR A 229 -18.71 21.73 17.37
CA THR A 229 -17.38 21.68 18.02
C THR A 229 -16.28 22.03 17.03
N LYS A 230 -15.33 22.88 17.42
CA LYS A 230 -14.18 23.17 16.57
C LYS A 230 -13.30 21.93 16.51
N MET A 231 -13.11 21.36 15.31
CA MET A 231 -12.21 20.22 15.10
C MET A 231 -10.80 20.40 15.70
N ASP A 232 -10.32 21.65 15.78
CA ASP A 232 -9.04 22.00 16.40
C ASP A 232 -8.94 21.60 17.88
N GLU A 233 -10.09 21.44 18.56
CA GLU A 233 -10.18 21.05 19.97
C GLU A 233 -10.30 19.53 20.16
N GLN A 234 -10.69 18.77 19.13
CA GLN A 234 -10.93 17.32 19.23
C GLN A 234 -9.74 16.46 18.76
N ASN A 235 -8.94 16.92 17.79
CA ASN A 235 -7.78 16.16 17.33
C ASN A 235 -6.65 17.05 16.79
N GLU A 236 -5.64 17.27 17.65
CA GLU A 236 -4.44 18.06 17.35
C GLU A 236 -3.61 17.48 16.19
N VAL A 237 -3.67 16.16 15.98
CA VAL A 237 -2.92 15.50 14.90
C VAL A 237 -3.54 15.83 13.55
N LEU A 238 -4.87 15.66 13.42
CA LEU A 238 -5.56 15.89 12.16
C LEU A 238 -5.49 17.36 11.72
N SER A 239 -5.52 18.31 12.66
CA SER A 239 -5.37 19.75 12.36
C SER A 239 -3.94 20.15 12.00
N SER A 240 -2.93 19.40 12.45
CA SER A 240 -1.51 19.63 12.12
C SER A 240 -1.11 19.18 10.71
N LEU A 241 -1.90 18.30 10.08
CA LEU A 241 -1.58 17.74 8.76
C LEU A 241 -1.82 18.76 7.65
N SER A 242 -0.87 18.81 6.70
CA SER A 242 -1.05 19.63 5.50
C SER A 242 -2.14 19.06 4.59
N GLU A 243 -2.84 19.94 3.86
CA GLU A 243 -3.86 19.52 2.89
C GLU A 243 -3.30 18.53 1.86
N ARG A 244 -2.05 18.75 1.41
CA ARG A 244 -1.35 17.84 0.51
C ARG A 244 -1.22 16.43 1.09
N THR A 245 -0.79 16.31 2.35
CA THR A 245 -0.63 15.02 3.02
C THR A 245 -1.97 14.30 3.16
N LEU A 246 -3.05 15.03 3.46
CA LEU A 246 -4.39 14.47 3.57
C LEU A 246 -4.91 13.96 2.22
N THR A 247 -4.68 14.71 1.14
CA THR A 247 -5.01 14.26 -0.22
C THR A 247 -4.19 13.04 -0.64
N GLU A 248 -2.90 12.97 -0.27
CA GLU A 248 -2.05 11.80 -0.54
C GLU A 248 -2.56 10.57 0.24
N ILE A 249 -2.93 10.71 1.51
CA ILE A 249 -3.57 9.64 2.30
C ILE A 249 -4.87 9.18 1.63
N LEU A 250 -5.73 10.12 1.27
CA LEU A 250 -7.02 9.84 0.64
C LEU A 250 -6.85 9.03 -0.66
N ARG A 251 -5.91 9.44 -1.52
CA ARG A 251 -5.60 8.73 -2.77
C ARG A 251 -5.04 7.33 -2.53
N THR A 252 -4.21 7.15 -1.50
CA THR A 252 -3.75 5.80 -1.11
C THR A 252 -4.90 4.92 -0.64
N LEU A 253 -5.82 5.44 0.18
CA LEU A 253 -7.00 4.69 0.62
C LEU A 253 -7.95 4.36 -0.55
N ALA A 254 -8.23 5.33 -1.41
CA ALA A 254 -9.11 5.18 -2.57
C ALA A 254 -8.55 4.19 -3.60
N SER A 255 -7.26 4.28 -3.95
CA SER A 255 -6.63 3.37 -4.91
C SER A 255 -6.55 1.91 -4.43
N ASN A 256 -6.71 1.66 -3.12
CA ASN A 256 -6.77 0.32 -2.53
C ASN A 256 -8.21 -0.13 -2.23
N GLY A 257 -9.23 0.66 -2.55
CA GLY A 257 -10.63 0.27 -2.41
C GLY A 257 -11.19 0.33 -0.98
N ASP A 258 -10.56 1.08 -0.07
CA ASP A 258 -11.07 1.29 1.29
C ASP A 258 -12.11 2.41 1.30
N VAL A 259 -13.33 2.06 0.90
CA VAL A 259 -14.48 2.98 0.80
C VAL A 259 -14.77 3.64 2.15
N ASN A 260 -14.83 2.85 3.22
CA ASN A 260 -15.23 3.34 4.55
C ASN A 260 -14.27 4.42 5.06
N SER A 261 -12.97 4.22 4.89
CA SER A 261 -11.97 5.19 5.36
C SER A 261 -11.87 6.40 4.46
N THR A 262 -12.06 6.21 3.15
CA THR A 262 -12.12 7.30 2.17
C THR A 262 -13.28 8.23 2.51
N LEU A 263 -14.47 7.67 2.74
CA LEU A 263 -15.66 8.44 3.13
C LEU A 263 -15.48 9.10 4.49
N ALA A 264 -15.00 8.37 5.50
CA ALA A 264 -14.74 8.93 6.82
C ALA A 264 -13.78 10.14 6.73
N LEU A 265 -12.66 10.03 6.02
CA LEU A 265 -11.72 11.15 5.90
C LEU A 265 -12.36 12.38 5.23
N ILE A 266 -13.18 12.17 4.20
CA ILE A 266 -13.91 13.24 3.51
C ILE A 266 -14.94 13.89 4.43
N GLU A 267 -15.72 13.08 5.14
CA GLU A 267 -16.73 13.56 6.09
C GLU A 267 -16.10 14.35 7.23
N TRP A 268 -15.04 13.81 7.82
CA TRP A 268 -14.36 14.43 8.95
C TRP A 268 -13.62 15.70 8.56
N HIS A 269 -12.83 15.71 7.48
CA HIS A 269 -11.97 16.84 7.16
C HIS A 269 -12.57 17.86 6.19
N TYR A 270 -13.30 17.41 5.17
CA TYR A 270 -13.69 18.26 4.04
C TYR A 270 -15.14 18.76 4.15
N LEU A 271 -16.07 17.97 4.68
CA LEU A 271 -17.46 18.45 4.85
C LEU A 271 -17.55 19.58 5.89
N HIS A 272 -16.79 19.53 6.98
CA HIS A 272 -16.77 20.61 7.97
C HIS A 272 -16.24 21.94 7.38
N LYS A 273 -15.29 21.90 6.44
CA LYS A 273 -14.85 23.09 5.69
C LYS A 273 -15.97 23.68 4.83
N SER A 274 -16.86 22.84 4.29
CA SER A 274 -18.06 23.29 3.58
C SER A 274 -18.95 24.20 4.43
N PHE A 275 -19.14 23.83 5.70
CA PHE A 275 -19.98 24.59 6.62
C PHE A 275 -19.36 25.92 7.06
N LYS A 276 -18.04 26.07 6.90
CA LYS A 276 -17.31 27.34 7.08
C LYS A 276 -17.35 28.26 5.85
N GLY A 277 -18.03 27.85 4.77
CA GLY A 277 -18.18 28.62 3.54
C GLY A 277 -17.15 28.30 2.46
N GLU A 278 -16.32 27.26 2.63
CA GLU A 278 -15.44 26.74 1.57
C GLU A 278 -16.20 25.76 0.67
N LYS A 279 -15.67 25.41 -0.51
CA LYS A 279 -16.31 24.42 -1.39
C LYS A 279 -16.24 23.04 -0.74
N GLY A 280 -17.40 22.46 -0.40
CA GLY A 280 -17.47 21.21 0.36
C GLY A 280 -16.99 19.95 -0.35
N LEU A 281 -17.38 19.76 -1.62
CA LEU A 281 -16.96 18.60 -2.43
C LEU A 281 -16.40 19.10 -3.75
N THR A 282 -15.09 18.93 -3.94
CA THR A 282 -14.40 19.25 -5.19
C THR A 282 -14.49 18.07 -6.16
N LYS A 283 -14.23 18.33 -7.46
CA LYS A 283 -14.18 17.27 -8.49
C LYS A 283 -13.22 16.15 -8.10
N GLU A 284 -12.05 16.49 -7.53
CA GLU A 284 -11.04 15.49 -7.13
C GLU A 284 -11.55 14.57 -6.02
N LEU A 285 -12.24 15.11 -5.00
CA LEU A 285 -12.80 14.30 -3.91
C LEU A 285 -13.90 13.35 -4.41
N CYS A 286 -14.77 13.82 -5.32
CA CYS A 286 -15.75 12.95 -5.97
C CYS A 286 -15.10 11.80 -6.73
N LEU A 287 -13.99 12.08 -7.44
CA LEU A 287 -13.23 11.07 -8.17
C LEU A 287 -12.62 10.05 -7.22
N ASP A 288 -12.00 10.47 -6.11
CA ASP A 288 -11.43 9.56 -5.10
C ASP A 288 -12.50 8.64 -4.50
N ILE A 289 -13.72 9.16 -4.26
CA ILE A 289 -14.86 8.32 -3.84
C ILE A 289 -15.19 7.29 -4.92
N ILE A 290 -15.42 7.69 -6.17
CA ILE A 290 -15.75 6.74 -7.25
C ILE A 290 -14.64 5.70 -7.44
N VAL A 291 -13.38 6.13 -7.40
CA VAL A 291 -12.19 5.26 -7.51
C VAL A 291 -12.16 4.24 -6.37
N SER A 292 -12.46 4.64 -5.13
CA SER A 292 -12.57 3.70 -4.01
C SER A 292 -13.61 2.62 -4.26
N TYR A 293 -14.80 2.98 -4.76
CA TYR A 293 -15.83 2.02 -5.14
C TYR A 293 -15.43 1.14 -6.32
N CYS A 294 -14.61 1.63 -7.26
CA CYS A 294 -14.06 0.83 -8.37
C CYS A 294 -13.02 -0.20 -7.94
N TYR A 295 -12.25 0.08 -6.87
CA TYR A 295 -11.22 -0.84 -6.35
C TYR A 295 -11.69 -1.71 -5.18
N HIS A 296 -12.84 -1.41 -4.57
CA HIS A 296 -13.41 -2.12 -3.42
C HIS A 296 -13.66 -3.62 -3.66
N ASP A 297 -13.07 -4.49 -2.85
CA ASP A 297 -13.39 -5.91 -2.92
C ASP A 297 -14.60 -6.22 -2.03
N GLU A 298 -15.77 -6.40 -2.65
CA GLU A 298 -16.92 -7.00 -1.98
C GLU A 298 -16.67 -8.51 -1.90
N ASP A 299 -16.33 -9.03 -0.72
CA ASP A 299 -16.32 -10.47 -0.44
C ASP A 299 -17.78 -10.97 -0.48
N VAL A 300 -18.31 -11.21 -1.68
CA VAL A 300 -19.68 -11.74 -1.84
C VAL A 300 -19.62 -13.27 -1.86
N PRO A 301 -20.09 -13.95 -0.81
CA PRO A 301 -20.22 -15.40 -0.83
C PRO A 301 -21.45 -15.73 -1.69
N SER A 302 -21.24 -16.16 -2.93
CA SER A 302 -22.27 -16.80 -3.80
C SER A 302 -23.49 -15.97 -4.24
N GLY A 303 -23.41 -14.63 -4.26
CA GLY A 303 -24.49 -13.75 -4.75
C GLY A 303 -24.24 -13.13 -6.13
N LYS A 304 -25.29 -12.52 -6.71
CA LYS A 304 -25.17 -11.61 -7.87
C LYS A 304 -24.17 -10.51 -7.52
N ASP A 305 -23.19 -10.27 -8.38
CA ASP A 305 -22.16 -9.24 -8.18
C ASP A 305 -22.80 -7.84 -8.27
N ALA A 306 -23.12 -7.24 -7.12
CA ALA A 306 -23.70 -5.91 -7.02
C ALA A 306 -22.65 -4.79 -7.09
N SER A 307 -21.35 -5.12 -7.20
CA SER A 307 -20.28 -4.13 -7.10
C SER A 307 -20.30 -3.10 -8.25
N ILE A 308 -20.70 -3.53 -9.45
CA ILE A 308 -20.85 -2.66 -10.62
C ILE A 308 -22.08 -1.76 -10.47
N GLU A 309 -23.20 -2.31 -10.01
CA GLU A 309 -24.43 -1.56 -9.71
C GLU A 309 -24.16 -0.47 -8.65
N ASN A 310 -23.44 -0.82 -7.58
CA ASN A 310 -23.01 0.12 -6.53
C ASN A 310 -22.14 1.25 -7.08
N THR A 311 -21.16 0.92 -7.92
CA THR A 311 -20.27 1.92 -8.55
C THR A 311 -21.06 2.87 -9.45
N LEU A 312 -21.96 2.34 -10.29
CA LEU A 312 -22.78 3.15 -11.19
C LEU A 312 -23.77 4.04 -10.44
N ARG A 313 -24.34 3.56 -9.32
CA ARG A 313 -25.19 4.38 -8.43
C ARG A 313 -24.43 5.59 -7.90
N VAL A 314 -23.17 5.42 -7.49
CA VAL A 314 -22.32 6.51 -7.00
C VAL A 314 -22.02 7.51 -8.12
N ILE A 315 -21.65 7.04 -9.31
CA ILE A 315 -21.45 7.89 -10.50
C ILE A 315 -22.74 8.66 -10.83
N ASN A 316 -23.90 8.01 -10.77
CA ASN A 316 -25.18 8.64 -11.04
C ASN A 316 -25.54 9.74 -10.04
N ASN A 317 -25.28 9.49 -8.75
CA ASN A 317 -25.51 10.48 -7.70
C ASN A 317 -24.68 11.75 -7.92
N PHE A 318 -23.41 11.60 -8.30
CA PHE A 318 -22.55 12.75 -8.57
C PHE A 318 -22.89 13.45 -9.87
N THR A 319 -23.13 12.73 -10.96
CA THR A 319 -23.50 13.36 -12.25
C THR A 319 -24.86 14.03 -12.21
N GLY A 320 -25.81 13.55 -11.39
CA GLY A 320 -27.14 14.14 -11.25
C GLY A 320 -27.19 15.37 -10.35
N LYS A 321 -26.60 15.29 -9.16
CA LYS A 321 -26.63 16.38 -8.16
C LYS A 321 -25.54 17.43 -8.39
N LEU A 322 -24.42 17.00 -8.98
CA LEU A 322 -23.18 17.69 -9.36
C LEU A 322 -23.17 18.63 -10.56
N SER A 323 -24.15 18.47 -11.46
CA SER A 323 -23.92 18.59 -12.92
C SER A 323 -23.38 19.94 -13.41
N ALA A 324 -23.68 21.04 -12.71
CA ALA A 324 -23.22 22.38 -13.10
C ALA A 324 -21.75 22.66 -12.73
N GLU A 325 -21.18 21.96 -11.74
CA GLU A 325 -19.80 22.16 -11.25
C GLU A 325 -18.90 20.93 -11.47
N PHE A 326 -19.49 19.80 -11.86
CA PHE A 326 -18.80 18.51 -11.97
C PHE A 326 -18.93 17.94 -13.39
N ASP A 327 -17.99 18.33 -14.25
CA ASP A 327 -17.84 17.72 -15.59
C ASP A 327 -16.97 16.46 -15.47
N LEU A 328 -17.63 15.29 -15.50
CA LEU A 328 -17.00 13.98 -15.37
C LEU A 328 -16.80 13.37 -16.76
N SER A 329 -15.55 13.11 -17.12
CA SER A 329 -15.22 12.40 -18.35
C SER A 329 -14.97 10.92 -18.09
N TYR A 330 -15.23 10.06 -19.08
CA TYR A 330 -14.83 8.66 -19.01
C TYR A 330 -13.31 8.50 -18.82
N ARG A 331 -12.50 9.47 -19.29
CA ARG A 331 -11.03 9.45 -19.15
C ARG A 331 -10.58 9.50 -17.70
N ASP A 332 -11.38 10.12 -16.83
CA ASP A 332 -11.09 10.23 -15.40
C ASP A 332 -11.30 8.87 -14.68
N LEU A 333 -12.11 7.96 -15.26
CA LEU A 333 -12.55 6.71 -14.61
C LEU A 333 -12.15 5.44 -15.35
N CYS A 334 -11.70 5.52 -16.60
CA CYS A 334 -11.60 4.36 -17.48
C CYS A 334 -10.64 3.28 -16.96
N GLU A 335 -9.58 3.64 -16.25
CA GLU A 335 -8.64 2.69 -15.64
C GLU A 335 -9.24 1.98 -14.43
N ALA A 336 -9.87 2.75 -13.53
CA ALA A 336 -10.52 2.21 -12.34
C ALA A 336 -11.73 1.33 -12.69
N MET A 337 -12.58 1.76 -13.62
CA MET A 337 -13.68 0.95 -14.16
C MET A 337 -13.17 -0.30 -14.88
N SER A 338 -12.06 -0.19 -15.62
CA SER A 338 -11.45 -1.37 -16.25
C SER A 338 -10.98 -2.40 -15.24
N TYR A 339 -10.43 -1.97 -14.09
CA TYR A 339 -10.08 -2.86 -13.00
C TYR A 339 -11.33 -3.57 -12.44
N ARG A 340 -12.41 -2.82 -12.22
CA ARG A 340 -13.69 -3.40 -11.79
C ARG A 340 -14.20 -4.45 -12.77
N PHE A 341 -14.20 -4.16 -14.08
CA PHE A 341 -14.62 -5.10 -15.12
C PHE A 341 -13.77 -6.38 -15.15
N MET A 342 -12.47 -6.29 -14.89
CA MET A 342 -11.58 -7.47 -14.79
C MET A 342 -11.93 -8.41 -13.63
N ARG A 343 -12.59 -7.88 -12.59
CA ARG A 343 -12.96 -8.60 -11.38
C ARG A 343 -14.43 -8.95 -11.31
N TYR A 344 -15.20 -8.62 -12.34
CA TYR A 344 -16.61 -9.00 -12.45
C TYR A 344 -16.77 -10.51 -12.27
N ASN A 345 -17.60 -10.91 -11.31
CA ASN A 345 -17.86 -12.31 -11.05
C ASN A 345 -19.05 -12.78 -11.89
N ALA A 346 -18.77 -13.27 -13.10
CA ALA A 346 -19.80 -13.91 -13.91
C ALA A 346 -20.26 -15.21 -13.24
N VAL A 347 -21.54 -15.28 -12.87
CA VAL A 347 -22.18 -16.52 -12.45
C VAL A 347 -22.60 -17.28 -13.71
N ASP A 348 -21.67 -18.03 -14.29
CA ASP A 348 -21.94 -18.96 -15.40
C ASP A 348 -21.88 -20.40 -14.88
N ALA A 349 -22.87 -21.23 -15.25
CA ALA A 349 -22.87 -22.66 -14.97
C ALA A 349 -21.58 -23.36 -15.48
N ASN A 350 -20.95 -22.85 -16.55
CA ASN A 350 -19.67 -23.34 -17.03
C ASN A 350 -18.49 -22.91 -16.13
N THR A 351 -18.53 -21.69 -15.57
CA THR A 351 -17.52 -21.24 -14.60
C THR A 351 -17.65 -21.99 -13.27
N GLU A 352 -18.87 -22.27 -12.81
CA GLU A 352 -19.09 -23.16 -11.66
C GLU A 352 -18.64 -24.59 -11.95
N ALA A 353 -18.89 -25.12 -13.15
CA ALA A 353 -18.42 -26.45 -13.55
C ALA A 353 -16.89 -26.50 -13.66
N ALA A 354 -16.24 -25.42 -14.11
CA ALA A 354 -14.78 -25.31 -14.17
C ALA A 354 -14.16 -25.18 -12.77
N GLU A 355 -14.75 -24.39 -11.87
CA GLU A 355 -14.34 -24.32 -10.46
C GLU A 355 -14.53 -25.67 -9.78
N ARG A 356 -15.68 -26.34 -9.96
CA ARG A 356 -15.92 -27.71 -9.45
C ARG A 356 -14.90 -28.72 -9.99
N ARG A 357 -14.52 -28.62 -11.27
CA ARG A 357 -13.45 -29.47 -11.83
C ARG A 357 -12.09 -29.17 -11.22
N LYS A 358 -11.81 -27.90 -10.90
CA LYS A 358 -10.54 -27.46 -10.30
C LYS A 358 -10.45 -27.84 -8.82
N THR A 359 -11.52 -27.69 -8.04
CA THR A 359 -11.60 -28.20 -6.67
C THR A 359 -11.52 -29.72 -6.65
N ASN A 360 -12.27 -30.43 -7.51
CA ASN A 360 -12.16 -31.89 -7.60
C ASN A 360 -10.74 -32.34 -8.00
N TYR A 361 -10.05 -31.61 -8.87
CA TYR A 361 -8.66 -31.90 -9.23
C TYR A 361 -7.68 -31.63 -8.08
N LEU A 362 -7.86 -30.54 -7.33
CA LEU A 362 -7.04 -30.22 -6.15
C LEU A 362 -7.27 -31.23 -5.02
N GLU A 363 -8.52 -31.63 -4.78
CA GLU A 363 -8.87 -32.69 -3.84
C GLU A 363 -8.27 -34.04 -4.27
N ASN A 364 -8.37 -34.39 -5.55
CA ASN A 364 -7.72 -35.61 -6.07
C ASN A 364 -6.19 -35.56 -6.01
N LYS A 365 -5.59 -34.38 -6.20
CA LYS A 365 -4.13 -34.20 -6.09
C LYS A 365 -3.63 -34.21 -4.63
N LEU A 366 -4.48 -33.86 -3.67
CA LEU A 366 -4.20 -34.04 -2.24
C LEU A 366 -4.36 -35.50 -1.80
N LEU A 367 -5.00 -36.34 -2.61
CA LEU A 367 -5.13 -37.79 -2.40
C LEU A 367 -4.04 -38.62 -3.09
N GLU A 368 -3.36 -38.05 -4.08
CA GLU A 368 -2.18 -38.65 -4.75
C GLU A 368 -0.89 -38.04 -4.18
N GLU A 369 -0.57 -38.36 -2.92
CA GLU A 369 0.82 -38.30 -2.46
C GLU A 369 1.56 -39.56 -2.96
N ASP A 370 2.76 -39.33 -3.48
CA ASP A 370 3.77 -40.31 -3.89
C ASP A 370 3.51 -41.09 -5.20
N GLU A 371 3.97 -40.54 -6.32
CA GLU A 371 5.19 -41.03 -6.98
C GLU A 371 5.49 -40.28 -8.29
N THR A 372 6.78 -40.00 -8.48
CA THR A 372 7.49 -39.57 -9.70
C THR A 372 7.59 -38.06 -10.00
N GLY A 373 8.85 -37.68 -10.25
CA GLY A 373 9.35 -36.31 -10.21
C GLY A 373 8.79 -35.40 -11.30
N VAL A 374 8.38 -34.21 -10.86
CA VAL A 374 7.88 -33.15 -11.72
C VAL A 374 8.95 -32.07 -11.87
N LYS A 375 9.33 -31.81 -13.12
CA LYS A 375 10.20 -30.70 -13.54
C LYS A 375 9.72 -29.36 -12.93
N PRO A 376 10.61 -28.41 -12.63
CA PRO A 376 10.21 -27.13 -12.07
C PRO A 376 9.28 -26.39 -13.04
N GLN A 377 7.99 -26.34 -12.69
CA GLN A 377 7.02 -25.49 -13.37
C GLN A 377 6.99 -24.12 -12.68
N LYS A 378 6.95 -23.09 -13.51
CA LYS A 378 7.01 -21.68 -13.12
C LYS A 378 5.85 -21.37 -12.15
N VAL A 379 6.17 -21.26 -10.87
CA VAL A 379 5.27 -20.75 -9.84
C VAL A 379 5.05 -19.27 -10.15
N SER A 380 3.83 -18.96 -10.58
CA SER A 380 3.23 -17.64 -10.84
C SER A 380 4.18 -16.44 -10.92
N ASN A 381 4.20 -15.78 -12.07
CA ASN A 381 4.64 -14.38 -12.13
C ASN A 381 3.63 -13.52 -11.36
N GLY A 382 3.99 -13.08 -10.15
CA GLY A 382 3.30 -12.00 -9.45
C GLY A 382 3.63 -10.68 -10.15
N ASN A 383 2.83 -10.31 -11.14
CA ASN A 383 2.73 -8.93 -11.59
C ASN A 383 1.39 -8.39 -11.09
N LEU A 384 1.39 -7.17 -10.54
CA LEU A 384 0.19 -6.36 -10.38
C LEU A 384 -0.62 -6.42 -11.69
N HIS A 385 -1.95 -6.57 -11.61
CA HIS A 385 -2.94 -6.58 -12.71
C HIS A 385 -3.43 -7.93 -13.28
N THR A 386 -3.62 -8.97 -12.48
CA THR A 386 -4.45 -10.12 -12.92
C THR A 386 -5.39 -10.59 -11.83
N SER A 387 -6.69 -10.56 -12.11
CA SER A 387 -7.66 -11.37 -11.36
C SER A 387 -7.21 -12.83 -11.40
N LYS A 388 -7.50 -13.63 -10.36
CA LYS A 388 -7.18 -15.08 -10.34
C LYS A 388 -7.80 -15.86 -11.52
N LYS A 389 -8.74 -15.23 -12.25
CA LYS A 389 -9.55 -15.80 -13.35
C LYS A 389 -9.20 -15.26 -14.76
N GLY A 390 -8.37 -14.21 -14.88
CA GLY A 390 -8.14 -13.50 -16.15
C GLY A 390 -9.31 -12.59 -16.55
N ASN A 391 -9.27 -11.99 -17.76
CA ASN A 391 -10.37 -11.14 -18.24
C ASN A 391 -11.58 -12.00 -18.67
N ILE A 392 -12.56 -12.17 -17.78
CA ILE A 392 -13.75 -13.00 -18.03
C ILE A 392 -14.60 -12.44 -19.17
N LEU A 393 -14.62 -11.12 -19.35
CA LEU A 393 -15.37 -10.46 -20.42
C LEU A 393 -14.82 -10.75 -21.82
N MET A 394 -13.67 -11.43 -21.97
CA MET A 394 -13.21 -11.93 -23.27
C MET A 394 -14.16 -12.97 -23.88
N ASN A 395 -14.96 -13.64 -23.06
CA ASN A 395 -16.02 -14.52 -23.58
C ASN A 395 -17.17 -13.66 -24.11
N ALA A 396 -17.47 -13.81 -25.40
CA ALA A 396 -18.52 -13.04 -26.08
C ALA A 396 -19.92 -13.24 -25.47
N GLU A 397 -20.24 -14.44 -24.99
CA GLU A 397 -21.54 -14.73 -24.35
C GLU A 397 -21.65 -14.02 -23.00
N ILE A 398 -20.57 -14.05 -22.20
CA ILE A 398 -20.51 -13.36 -20.92
C ILE A 398 -20.54 -11.84 -21.15
N LEU A 399 -19.84 -11.34 -22.17
CA LEU A 399 -19.87 -9.92 -22.53
C LEU A 399 -21.27 -9.46 -22.95
N ASP A 400 -21.96 -10.20 -23.83
CA ASP A 400 -23.32 -9.87 -24.25
C ASP A 400 -24.27 -9.86 -23.05
N PHE A 401 -24.23 -10.88 -22.20
CA PHE A 401 -25.03 -10.94 -20.97
C PHE A 401 -24.73 -9.77 -20.03
N PHE A 402 -23.45 -9.53 -19.75
CA PHE A 402 -22.98 -8.46 -18.87
C PHE A 402 -23.47 -7.08 -19.32
N VAL A 403 -23.32 -6.78 -20.61
CA VAL A 403 -23.77 -5.51 -21.19
C VAL A 403 -25.28 -5.38 -21.06
N ARG A 404 -26.03 -6.46 -21.32
CA ARG A 404 -27.48 -6.41 -21.24
C ARG A 404 -27.99 -6.22 -19.82
N ASP A 405 -27.51 -7.02 -18.87
CA ASP A 405 -27.91 -6.94 -17.46
C ASP A 405 -27.60 -5.55 -16.88
N THR A 406 -26.40 -5.04 -17.13
CA THR A 406 -26.00 -3.73 -16.61
C THR A 406 -26.81 -2.58 -17.23
N LEU A 407 -27.07 -2.61 -18.54
CA LEU A 407 -27.87 -1.57 -19.19
C LEU A 407 -29.34 -1.63 -18.77
N GLN A 408 -29.90 -2.83 -18.60
CA GLN A 408 -31.26 -2.99 -18.05
C GLN A 408 -31.36 -2.39 -16.66
N HIS A 409 -30.36 -2.61 -15.79
CA HIS A 409 -30.30 -1.99 -14.47
C HIS A 409 -30.26 -0.46 -14.54
N ILE A 410 -29.39 0.12 -15.39
CA ILE A 410 -29.27 1.58 -15.58
C ILE A 410 -30.61 2.17 -16.03
N LEU A 411 -31.33 1.48 -16.93
CA LEU A 411 -32.63 1.92 -17.43
C LEU A 411 -33.74 1.75 -16.39
N SER A 412 -33.77 0.64 -15.64
CA SER A 412 -34.79 0.41 -14.61
C SER A 412 -34.70 1.42 -13.46
N GLU A 413 -33.48 1.82 -13.10
CA GLU A 413 -33.21 2.80 -12.06
C GLU A 413 -33.26 4.26 -12.56
N ASN A 414 -33.59 4.49 -13.84
CA ASN A 414 -33.67 5.82 -14.46
C ASN A 414 -32.42 6.69 -14.25
N TYR A 415 -31.23 6.13 -14.48
CA TYR A 415 -29.98 6.89 -14.36
C TYR A 415 -29.87 7.99 -15.42
N ASN A 416 -29.11 9.04 -15.09
CA ASN A 416 -28.91 10.18 -15.97
C ASN A 416 -28.17 9.78 -17.25
N LYS A 417 -28.49 10.46 -18.36
CA LYS A 417 -27.83 10.25 -19.67
C LYS A 417 -26.29 10.33 -19.60
N PRO A 418 -25.66 11.27 -18.87
CA PRO A 418 -24.21 11.30 -18.73
C PRO A 418 -23.62 10.02 -18.09
N THR A 419 -24.27 9.46 -17.06
CA THR A 419 -23.86 8.20 -16.41
C THR A 419 -23.82 7.06 -17.42
N LEU A 420 -24.88 6.94 -18.22
CA LEU A 420 -24.99 5.93 -19.27
C LEU A 420 -23.86 6.07 -20.30
N THR A 421 -23.60 7.29 -20.81
CA THR A 421 -22.52 7.54 -21.77
C THR A 421 -21.14 7.29 -21.17
N ILE A 422 -20.91 7.66 -19.90
CA ILE A 422 -19.64 7.37 -19.20
C ILE A 422 -19.42 5.87 -19.07
N PHE A 423 -20.46 5.11 -18.68
CA PHE A 423 -20.38 3.65 -18.58
C PHE A 423 -20.04 3.03 -19.94
N ILE A 424 -20.76 3.41 -21.00
CA ILE A 424 -20.52 2.90 -22.36
C ILE A 424 -19.08 3.21 -22.81
N ASN A 425 -18.61 4.43 -22.60
CA ASN A 425 -17.25 4.81 -22.98
C ASN A 425 -16.18 4.07 -22.16
N CYS A 426 -16.39 3.85 -20.87
CA CYS A 426 -15.49 3.04 -20.04
C CYS A 426 -15.45 1.58 -20.50
N LEU A 427 -16.61 1.00 -20.84
CA LEU A 427 -16.70 -0.37 -21.36
C LEU A 427 -16.01 -0.51 -22.72
N LEU A 428 -16.29 0.38 -23.66
CA LEU A 428 -15.65 0.39 -24.98
C LEU A 428 -14.13 0.57 -24.83
N HIS A 429 -13.68 1.43 -23.91
CA HIS A 429 -12.26 1.62 -23.64
C HIS A 429 -11.61 0.36 -23.05
N HIS A 430 -12.30 -0.35 -22.16
CA HIS A 430 -11.84 -1.64 -21.64
C HIS A 430 -11.68 -2.66 -22.77
N ILE A 431 -12.68 -2.79 -23.65
CA ILE A 431 -12.63 -3.68 -24.82
C ILE A 431 -11.48 -3.28 -25.75
N MET A 432 -11.28 -1.98 -26.01
CA MET A 432 -10.16 -1.47 -26.80
C MET A 432 -8.78 -1.86 -26.23
N LYS A 433 -8.65 -1.90 -24.89
CA LYS A 433 -7.39 -2.20 -24.20
C LYS A 433 -7.10 -3.70 -24.16
N TYR A 434 -8.12 -4.53 -23.99
CA TYR A 434 -7.94 -5.96 -23.67
C TYR A 434 -8.53 -6.92 -24.71
N GLN A 435 -9.27 -6.44 -25.71
CA GLN A 435 -9.90 -7.27 -26.74
C GLN A 435 -9.67 -6.67 -28.14
N ASN A 436 -10.47 -7.09 -29.12
CA ASN A 436 -10.41 -6.67 -30.51
C ASN A 436 -11.77 -6.17 -31.01
N ALA A 437 -11.85 -5.84 -32.29
CA ALA A 437 -13.07 -5.34 -32.93
C ALA A 437 -14.27 -6.27 -32.80
N THR A 438 -14.08 -7.60 -32.69
CA THR A 438 -15.18 -8.54 -32.47
C THR A 438 -15.87 -8.28 -31.13
N GLY A 439 -15.10 -8.04 -30.06
CA GLY A 439 -15.66 -7.69 -28.75
C GLY A 439 -16.46 -6.38 -28.80
N THR A 440 -15.96 -5.37 -29.54
CA THR A 440 -16.70 -4.13 -29.76
C THR A 440 -18.02 -4.35 -30.49
N VAL A 441 -18.02 -5.19 -31.53
CA VAL A 441 -19.25 -5.53 -32.27
C VAL A 441 -20.25 -6.25 -31.37
N VAL A 442 -19.80 -7.21 -30.56
CA VAL A 442 -20.68 -7.93 -29.61
C VAL A 442 -21.29 -6.96 -28.61
N ALA A 443 -20.51 -6.06 -28.01
CA ALA A 443 -21.02 -5.06 -27.08
C ALA A 443 -22.03 -4.11 -27.74
N LEU A 444 -21.75 -3.62 -28.95
CA LEU A 444 -22.67 -2.75 -29.69
C LEU A 444 -23.95 -3.48 -30.11
N GLN A 445 -23.85 -4.76 -30.48
CA GLN A 445 -25.02 -5.59 -30.75
C GLN A 445 -25.86 -5.76 -29.49
N ALA A 446 -25.25 -6.10 -28.36
CA ALA A 446 -25.94 -6.21 -27.07
C ALA A 446 -26.68 -4.92 -26.70
N MET A 447 -26.03 -3.76 -26.88
CA MET A 447 -26.66 -2.44 -26.71
C MET A 447 -27.86 -2.25 -27.64
N HIS A 448 -27.70 -2.57 -28.94
CA HIS A 448 -28.75 -2.41 -29.95
C HIS A 448 -30.00 -3.26 -29.67
N HIS A 449 -29.83 -4.44 -29.08
CA HIS A 449 -30.97 -5.27 -28.67
C HIS A 449 -31.82 -4.64 -27.56
N ILE A 450 -31.23 -3.79 -26.72
CA ILE A 450 -31.95 -3.07 -25.66
C ILE A 450 -32.55 -1.79 -26.22
N ASN A 451 -31.79 -1.02 -26.99
CA ASN A 451 -32.27 0.19 -27.63
C ASN A 451 -31.87 0.22 -29.13
N PRO A 452 -32.83 0.12 -30.06
CA PRO A 452 -32.55 0.21 -31.49
C PRO A 452 -31.87 1.53 -31.90
N HIS A 453 -32.06 2.60 -31.12
CA HIS A 453 -31.55 3.96 -31.38
C HIS A 453 -30.23 4.30 -30.65
N VAL A 454 -29.46 3.30 -30.20
CA VAL A 454 -28.15 3.48 -29.51
C VAL A 454 -27.24 4.50 -30.19
N VAL A 455 -27.15 4.46 -31.52
CA VAL A 455 -26.24 5.28 -32.32
C VAL A 455 -26.51 6.78 -32.15
N SER A 456 -27.79 7.18 -32.10
CA SER A 456 -28.20 8.58 -31.96
C SER A 456 -28.37 9.01 -30.50
N GLU A 457 -28.75 8.09 -29.62
CA GLU A 457 -29.14 8.44 -28.26
C GLU A 457 -28.01 8.29 -27.24
N TRP A 458 -27.16 7.27 -27.37
CA TRP A 458 -26.23 6.87 -26.31
C TRP A 458 -24.76 7.12 -26.65
N LEU A 459 -24.39 6.97 -27.93
CA LEU A 459 -23.02 7.19 -28.39
C LEU A 459 -22.72 8.68 -28.54
N ASN A 460 -21.51 9.08 -28.15
CA ASN A 460 -20.97 10.42 -28.34
C ASN A 460 -19.66 10.40 -29.16
N GLN A 461 -19.07 11.55 -29.39
CA GLN A 461 -17.81 11.67 -30.14
C GLN A 461 -16.70 10.76 -29.56
N ASP A 462 -16.53 10.74 -28.24
CA ASP A 462 -15.55 9.86 -27.59
C ASP A 462 -15.83 8.37 -27.85
N SER A 463 -17.10 7.95 -27.91
CA SER A 463 -17.44 6.57 -28.27
C SER A 463 -16.90 6.21 -29.65
N TYR A 464 -17.05 7.10 -30.64
CA TYR A 464 -16.55 6.88 -32.00
C TYR A 464 -15.03 6.87 -32.06
N ASP A 465 -14.36 7.76 -31.31
CA ASP A 465 -12.91 7.77 -31.18
C ASP A 465 -12.38 6.42 -30.68
N ILE A 466 -13.01 5.86 -29.64
CA ILE A 466 -12.64 4.57 -29.04
C ILE A 466 -12.92 3.41 -30.02
N ILE A 467 -14.09 3.41 -30.66
CA ILE A 467 -14.47 2.36 -31.63
C ILE A 467 -13.48 2.35 -32.79
N LEU A 468 -13.18 3.52 -33.37
CA LEU A 468 -12.26 3.62 -34.50
C LEU A 468 -10.85 3.15 -34.13
N ARG A 469 -10.37 3.51 -32.93
CA ARG A 469 -9.07 3.05 -32.41
C ARG A 469 -9.03 1.55 -32.15
N THR A 470 -10.16 0.94 -31.77
CA THR A 470 -10.27 -0.52 -31.61
C THR A 470 -10.23 -1.23 -32.96
N VAL A 471 -10.91 -0.66 -33.94
CA VAL A 471 -10.91 -1.13 -35.34
C VAL A 471 -9.50 -1.03 -35.94
N SER A 472 -8.79 0.09 -35.75
CA SER A 472 -7.43 0.28 -36.27
C SER A 472 -6.44 -0.75 -35.73
N ARG A 473 -6.63 -1.21 -34.49
CA ARG A 473 -5.81 -2.24 -33.85
C ARG A 473 -6.12 -3.67 -34.32
N SER A 474 -7.27 -3.90 -34.94
CA SER A 474 -7.71 -5.24 -35.32
C SER A 474 -7.28 -5.63 -36.74
N PRO A 475 -6.65 -6.80 -36.95
CA PRO A 475 -6.10 -7.20 -38.26
C PRO A 475 -7.16 -7.48 -39.34
N ALA A 476 -8.39 -7.84 -38.95
CA ALA A 476 -9.46 -8.21 -39.89
C ALA A 476 -10.49 -7.08 -40.16
N ALA A 477 -10.21 -5.83 -39.76
CA ALA A 477 -11.25 -4.79 -39.66
C ALA A 477 -11.19 -3.70 -40.76
N LYS A 478 -10.56 -3.97 -41.91
CA LYS A 478 -10.45 -3.03 -43.04
C LYS A 478 -11.79 -2.50 -43.54
N TYR A 479 -12.68 -3.43 -43.93
CA TYR A 479 -14.01 -3.08 -44.45
C TYR A 479 -14.86 -2.38 -43.38
N LEU A 480 -14.73 -2.80 -42.12
CA LEU A 480 -15.40 -2.17 -40.99
C LEU A 480 -14.92 -0.72 -40.80
N GLY A 481 -13.62 -0.46 -40.91
CA GLY A 481 -13.04 0.89 -40.85
C GLY A 481 -13.59 1.79 -41.95
N TYR A 482 -13.70 1.30 -43.19
CA TYR A 482 -14.32 2.06 -44.28
C TYR A 482 -15.79 2.37 -44.02
N LYS A 483 -16.57 1.38 -43.54
CA LYS A 483 -17.98 1.61 -43.20
C LYS A 483 -18.16 2.59 -42.05
N LEU A 484 -17.27 2.55 -41.06
CA LEU A 484 -17.27 3.51 -39.96
C LEU A 484 -16.97 4.93 -40.46
N TYR A 485 -15.97 5.09 -41.33
CA TYR A 485 -15.65 6.37 -41.95
C TYR A 485 -16.84 6.95 -42.71
N GLN A 486 -17.48 6.16 -43.60
CA GLN A 486 -18.68 6.59 -44.32
C GLN A 486 -19.81 7.02 -43.38
N HIS A 487 -19.97 6.31 -42.26
CA HIS A 487 -20.99 6.65 -41.27
C HIS A 487 -20.68 7.97 -40.57
N ILE A 488 -19.44 8.17 -40.11
CA ILE A 488 -19.01 9.39 -39.42
C ILE A 488 -19.17 10.62 -40.33
N THR A 489 -18.76 10.52 -41.61
CA THR A 489 -18.92 11.60 -42.59
C THR A 489 -20.39 11.91 -42.86
N ASN A 490 -21.23 10.88 -43.02
CA ASN A 490 -22.64 11.06 -43.34
C ASN A 490 -23.48 11.58 -42.15
N SER A 491 -23.06 11.26 -40.93
CA SER A 491 -23.71 11.72 -39.69
C SER A 491 -23.27 13.12 -39.24
N GLY A 492 -22.36 13.78 -39.97
CA GLY A 492 -21.88 15.12 -39.63
C GLY A 492 -21.00 15.19 -38.38
N LEU A 493 -20.41 14.06 -37.97
CA LEU A 493 -19.47 14.00 -36.85
C LEU A 493 -18.10 14.56 -37.27
N THR A 494 -17.39 15.18 -36.33
CA THR A 494 -16.07 15.76 -36.62
C THR A 494 -15.03 14.67 -36.79
N ILE A 495 -14.30 14.72 -37.91
CA ILE A 495 -13.16 13.85 -38.16
C ILE A 495 -11.89 14.61 -37.76
N THR A 496 -11.04 13.96 -36.98
CA THR A 496 -9.77 14.53 -36.51
C THR A 496 -8.61 13.94 -37.29
N SER A 497 -7.44 14.60 -37.22
CA SER A 497 -6.20 14.06 -37.80
C SER A 497 -5.81 12.69 -37.21
N ALA A 498 -6.11 12.46 -35.94
CA ALA A 498 -5.91 11.17 -35.28
C ALA A 498 -6.76 10.06 -35.92
N HIS A 499 -8.01 10.36 -36.30
CA HIS A 499 -8.88 9.40 -36.98
C HIS A 499 -8.33 8.97 -38.33
N TYR A 500 -7.77 9.90 -39.11
CA TYR A 500 -7.10 9.54 -40.35
C TYR A 500 -5.90 8.63 -40.11
N GLY A 501 -5.11 8.89 -39.05
CA GLY A 501 -4.02 7.99 -38.64
C GLY A 501 -4.52 6.57 -38.30
N ASP A 502 -5.63 6.46 -37.58
CA ASP A 502 -6.25 5.18 -37.24
C ASP A 502 -6.83 4.45 -38.48
N LEU A 503 -7.45 5.18 -39.41
CA LEU A 503 -7.98 4.63 -40.66
C LEU A 503 -6.87 4.14 -41.59
N ILE A 504 -5.79 4.90 -41.74
CA ILE A 504 -4.59 4.49 -42.48
C ILE A 504 -4.00 3.24 -41.83
N SER A 505 -3.83 3.23 -40.51
CA SER A 505 -3.31 2.07 -39.77
C SER A 505 -4.17 0.81 -39.99
N SER A 506 -5.50 0.96 -40.02
CA SER A 506 -6.42 -0.14 -40.37
C SER A 506 -6.21 -0.63 -41.80
N ALA A 507 -6.11 0.29 -42.75
CA ALA A 507 -5.97 -0.01 -44.17
C ALA A 507 -4.62 -0.65 -44.54
N MET A 508 -3.56 -0.36 -43.78
CA MET A 508 -2.20 -0.90 -43.97
C MET A 508 -2.03 -2.38 -43.55
N LYS A 509 -3.01 -2.99 -42.88
CA LYS A 509 -2.85 -4.37 -42.36
C LYS A 509 -3.10 -5.45 -43.41
N GLY A 510 -2.07 -5.90 -44.14
CA GLY A 510 -2.15 -7.00 -45.11
C GLY A 510 -0.99 -6.96 -46.10
N GLU A 511 -0.98 -7.87 -47.08
CA GLU A 511 0.14 -8.03 -48.03
C GLU A 511 0.05 -7.18 -49.31
N GLU A 512 -1.08 -6.50 -49.55
CA GLU A 512 -1.33 -5.78 -50.82
C GLU A 512 -1.37 -4.25 -50.64
N ASP A 513 -0.85 -3.53 -51.64
CA ASP A 513 -1.04 -2.09 -51.84
C ASP A 513 -2.54 -1.78 -51.88
N ASN A 514 -3.00 -0.93 -50.95
CA ASN A 514 -4.41 -0.72 -50.71
C ASN A 514 -4.83 0.69 -51.12
N GLU A 515 -5.71 0.79 -52.12
CA GLU A 515 -6.29 2.06 -52.61
C GLU A 515 -6.91 2.90 -51.48
N LEU A 516 -7.40 2.25 -50.41
CA LEU A 516 -7.93 2.94 -49.23
C LEU A 516 -6.88 3.78 -48.50
N VAL A 517 -5.60 3.36 -48.51
CA VAL A 517 -4.52 4.13 -47.90
C VAL A 517 -4.32 5.42 -48.67
N GLN A 518 -4.26 5.36 -50.00
CA GLN A 518 -4.11 6.54 -50.86
C GLN A 518 -5.31 7.49 -50.69
N TYR A 519 -6.51 6.93 -50.60
CA TYR A 519 -7.74 7.68 -50.34
C TYR A 519 -7.72 8.39 -48.98
N TYR A 520 -7.35 7.72 -47.90
CA TYR A 520 -7.29 8.37 -46.57
C TYR A 520 -6.17 9.41 -46.48
N VAL A 521 -5.03 9.19 -47.15
CA VAL A 521 -3.92 10.16 -47.18
C VAL A 521 -4.30 11.42 -47.97
N SER A 522 -5.03 11.29 -49.09
CA SER A 522 -5.52 12.47 -49.82
C SER A 522 -6.54 13.25 -49.01
N GLN A 523 -7.52 12.57 -48.40
CA GLN A 523 -8.52 13.20 -47.53
C GLN A 523 -7.90 13.87 -46.29
N ALA A 524 -6.87 13.27 -45.68
CA ALA A 524 -6.14 13.87 -44.58
C ALA A 524 -5.35 15.13 -45.00
N SER A 525 -4.81 15.13 -46.23
CA SER A 525 -4.07 16.27 -46.78
C SER A 525 -4.99 17.45 -47.09
N GLU A 526 -6.18 17.17 -47.66
CA GLU A 526 -7.23 18.17 -47.88
C GLU A 526 -7.71 18.77 -46.56
N HIS A 527 -7.92 17.94 -45.52
CA HIS A 527 -8.37 18.40 -44.20
C HIS A 527 -7.32 19.26 -43.47
N ASN A 528 -6.02 19.00 -43.63
CA ASN A 528 -4.98 19.84 -43.01
C ASN A 528 -4.72 21.15 -43.76
N SER A 529 -5.26 21.28 -44.98
CA SER A 529 -5.12 22.47 -45.83
C SER A 529 -6.27 23.47 -45.67
N SER A 530 -7.36 23.05 -45.00
CA SER A 530 -8.54 23.84 -44.63
C SER A 530 -8.51 24.20 -43.15
#